data_AF-A0A428WH20-F1
#
_entry.id   AF-A0A428WH20-F1
#
_cell.length_a   1.000
_cell.length_b   1.000
_cell.length_c   1.000
_cell.angle_alpha   90.00
_cell.angle_beta   90.00
_cell.angle_gamma   90.00
#
_symmetry.space_group_name_H-M   'P 1'
#
loop_
_entity.id
_entity.type
_entity.pdbx_description
1 polymer ?
#
loop_
_entity_poly.entity_id
_entity_poly.type
_entity_poly.pdbx_seq_one_letter_code
_entity_poly.pdbx_strand_id
1 'polypeptide(L)' 'MNHRKRNQDPDPRSTTGLEPGGGVPPGETPPVEGGLSETGPADLPHNPSKGWGKGPIILIGAVVLLFAVFMVVRAAALWE' A
#
# COMPACT_ATOMS: atom_id res chain seq x y z
N MET A 1 21.70 -4.17 -20.46
CA MET A 1 20.79 -3.48 -19.52
C MET A 1 19.46 -4.19 -19.57
N ASN A 2 19.19 -5.04 -18.58
CA ASN A 2 18.07 -5.97 -18.60
C ASN A 2 16.85 -5.26 -18.02
N HIS A 3 16.03 -4.65 -18.88
CA HIS A 3 14.77 -4.02 -18.47
C HIS A 3 13.75 -5.11 -18.18
N ARG A 4 13.82 -5.74 -17.00
CA ARG A 4 12.69 -6.46 -16.43
C ARG A 4 11.63 -5.42 -16.06
N LYS A 5 10.88 -4.94 -17.05
CA LYS A 5 9.56 -4.36 -16.79
C LYS A 5 8.79 -5.48 -16.08
N ARG A 6 8.42 -5.28 -14.82
CA ARG A 6 7.36 -6.07 -14.19
C ARG A 6 6.10 -5.72 -14.96
N ASN A 7 5.86 -6.45 -16.04
CA ASN A 7 4.63 -6.33 -16.79
C ASN A 7 3.55 -6.92 -15.90
N GLN A 8 2.56 -6.10 -15.51
CA GLN A 8 1.40 -6.57 -14.74
C GLN A 8 0.39 -7.31 -15.62
N ASP A 9 0.66 -7.37 -16.93
CA ASP A 9 -0.08 -8.17 -17.88
C ASP A 9 0.06 -9.66 -17.51
N PRO A 10 -1.06 -10.40 -17.35
CA PRO A 10 -1.02 -11.85 -17.23
C PRO A 10 -0.21 -12.49 -18.38
N ASP A 11 0.62 -13.49 -18.06
CA ASP A 11 1.36 -14.23 -19.11
C ASP A 11 0.36 -15.03 -19.96
N PRO A 12 0.30 -14.83 -21.29
CA PRO A 12 -0.57 -15.60 -22.19
C PRO A 12 -0.33 -17.11 -22.12
N ARG A 13 0.86 -17.55 -21.70
CA ARG A 13 1.19 -18.98 -21.56
C ARG A 13 0.59 -19.63 -20.32
N SER A 14 0.16 -18.83 -19.35
CA SER A 14 -0.46 -19.30 -18.11
C SER A 14 -1.90 -18.82 -17.92
N THR A 15 -2.41 -18.01 -18.84
CA THR A 15 -3.75 -17.41 -18.77
C THR A 15 -4.60 -17.95 -19.91
N THR A 16 -5.57 -18.80 -19.59
CA THR A 16 -6.48 -19.39 -20.58
C THR A 16 -7.26 -18.30 -21.30
N GLY A 17 -7.34 -18.39 -22.62
CA GLY A 17 -8.09 -17.44 -23.44
C GLY A 17 -7.36 -16.14 -23.76
N LEU A 18 -6.15 -15.91 -23.23
CA LEU A 18 -5.39 -14.69 -23.50
C LEU A 18 -4.50 -14.84 -24.74
N GLU A 19 -4.78 -14.08 -25.80
CA GLU A 19 -3.90 -14.00 -26.96
C GLU A 19 -2.60 -13.25 -26.67
N PRO A 20 -1.50 -13.49 -27.42
CA PRO A 20 -0.22 -12.77 -27.30
C PRO A 20 -0.24 -11.24 -27.47
N GLY A 21 -1.42 -10.61 -27.60
CA GLY A 21 -1.63 -9.16 -27.65
C GLY A 21 -2.49 -8.61 -26.52
N GLY A 22 -2.81 -9.40 -25.49
CA GLY A 22 -3.63 -8.97 -24.35
C GLY A 22 -5.15 -9.03 -24.60
N GLY A 23 -5.58 -9.55 -25.74
CA GLY A 23 -6.99 -9.75 -26.08
C GLY A 23 -7.50 -11.11 -25.60
N VAL A 24 -8.82 -11.26 -25.57
CA VAL A 24 -9.52 -12.54 -25.39
C VAL A 24 -10.58 -12.71 -26.48
N PRO A 25 -11.00 -13.94 -26.83
CA PRO A 25 -12.09 -14.17 -27.77
C PRO A 25 -13.40 -13.48 -27.37
N PRO A 26 -14.22 -13.04 -28.33
CA PRO A 26 -15.53 -12.46 -28.05
C PRO A 26 -16.42 -13.43 -27.25
N GLY A 27 -16.93 -12.98 -26.11
CA GLY A 27 -17.79 -13.78 -25.21
C GLY A 27 -17.07 -14.32 -23.98
N GLU A 28 -15.74 -14.28 -23.95
CA GLU A 28 -14.96 -14.49 -22.72
C GLU A 28 -14.88 -13.18 -21.91
N THR A 29 -14.77 -13.30 -20.58
CA THR A 29 -14.56 -12.12 -19.74
C THR A 29 -13.07 -11.74 -19.82
N PRO A 30 -12.70 -10.51 -20.21
CA PRO A 30 -11.30 -10.08 -20.23
C PRO A 30 -10.61 -10.32 -18.88
N PRO A 31 -9.28 -10.51 -18.86
CA PRO A 31 -8.53 -10.64 -17.61
C PRO A 31 -8.81 -9.43 -16.73
N VAL A 32 -8.84 -9.64 -15.41
CA VAL A 32 -8.97 -8.54 -14.47
C VAL A 32 -7.79 -7.58 -14.68
N GLU A 33 -8.06 -6.43 -15.29
CA GLU A 33 -7.14 -5.30 -15.38
C GLU A 33 -6.73 -4.98 -13.95
N GLY A 34 -5.49 -5.31 -13.57
CA GLY A 34 -5.03 -5.39 -12.20
C GLY A 34 -4.98 -4.03 -11.51
N GLY A 35 -6.12 -3.49 -11.09
CA GLY A 35 -6.21 -2.19 -10.43
C GLY A 35 -5.56 -2.14 -9.04
N LEU A 36 -5.21 -3.28 -8.42
CA LEU A 36 -4.73 -3.34 -7.03
C LEU A 36 -3.76 -4.50 -6.72
N SER A 37 -3.28 -5.28 -7.70
CA SER A 37 -2.56 -6.55 -7.42
C SER A 37 -1.12 -6.40 -6.88
N GLU A 38 -0.56 -5.20 -6.80
CA GLU A 38 0.83 -4.96 -6.32
C GLU A 38 0.89 -4.05 -5.08
N THR A 39 -0.14 -4.06 -4.22
CA THR A 39 -0.04 -3.35 -2.92
C THR A 39 0.70 -4.15 -1.84
N GLY A 40 1.21 -5.35 -2.16
CA GLY A 40 2.09 -6.13 -1.29
C GLY A 40 3.35 -6.58 -2.05
N PRO A 41 4.53 -6.62 -1.40
CA PRO A 41 5.73 -7.11 -2.06
C PRO A 41 5.50 -8.55 -2.56
N ALA A 42 5.50 -8.75 -3.87
CA ALA A 42 5.55 -10.07 -4.48
C ALA A 42 6.86 -10.72 -4.06
N ASP A 43 6.76 -11.75 -3.21
CA ASP A 43 7.86 -12.64 -2.81
C ASP A 43 9.14 -11.97 -2.29
N LEU A 44 9.11 -11.40 -1.08
CA LEU A 44 10.33 -11.30 -0.27
C LEU A 44 10.27 -12.36 0.85
N PRO A 45 11.15 -13.39 0.84
CA PRO A 45 11.26 -14.36 1.95
C PRO A 45 11.63 -13.69 3.28
N HIS A 46 12.05 -12.43 3.24
CA HIS A 46 12.39 -11.64 4.40
C HIS A 46 12.00 -10.18 4.14
N ASN A 47 10.85 -9.76 4.65
CA ASN A 47 10.48 -8.35 4.79
C ASN A 47 10.73 -7.92 6.23
N PRO A 48 12.00 -7.67 6.66
CA PRO A 48 12.26 -7.21 8.00
C PRO A 48 11.55 -5.87 8.16
N SER A 49 10.66 -5.76 9.15
CA SER A 49 10.00 -4.49 9.45
C SER A 49 11.10 -3.47 9.68
N LYS A 50 11.30 -2.56 8.72
CA LYS A 50 12.22 -1.44 8.89
C LYS A 50 11.76 -0.75 10.18
N GLY A 51 12.65 -0.56 11.16
CA GLY A 51 12.34 -0.06 12.52
C GLY A 51 11.68 1.32 12.59
N TRP A 52 11.31 1.87 11.45
CA TRP A 52 10.56 3.09 11.21
C TRP A 52 9.11 3.06 11.68
N GLY A 53 8.55 1.92 12.12
CA GLY A 53 7.21 1.91 12.71
C GLY A 53 7.12 2.66 14.05
N LYS A 54 8.18 2.60 14.86
CA LYS A 54 8.16 3.16 16.23
C LYS A 54 8.30 4.68 16.26
N GLY A 55 9.14 5.24 15.39
CA GLY A 55 9.44 6.69 15.38
C GLY A 55 8.18 7.57 15.19
N PRO A 56 7.39 7.36 14.13
CA PRO A 56 6.14 8.10 13.91
C PRO A 56 5.13 7.92 15.03
N ILE A 57 4.98 6.70 15.57
CA ILE A 57 4.04 6.45 16.68
C ILE A 57 4.43 7.23 17.93
N ILE A 58 5.72 7.23 18.29
CA ILE A 58 6.22 8.01 19.44
C ILE A 58 6.02 9.51 19.20
N LEU A 59 6.32 10.00 17.99
CA LEU A 59 6.15 11.42 17.64
C LEU A 59 4.69 11.85 17.74
N ILE A 60 3.76 11.07 17.18
CA ILE A 60 2.32 11.33 17.27
C ILE A 60 1.88 11.32 18.74
N GLY A 61 2.30 10.33 19.53
CA GLY A 61 1.99 10.26 20.95
C GLY A 61 2.46 11.48 21.73
N ALA A 62 3.67 11.98 21.43
CA ALA A 62 4.19 13.20 22.05
C ALA A 62 3.37 14.44 21.69
N VAL A 63 3.00 14.61 20.42
CA VAL A 63 2.16 15.73 19.96
C VAL A 63 0.78 15.70 20.61
N VAL A 64 0.15 14.51 20.70
CA VAL A 64 -1.14 14.33 21.37
C VAL A 64 -1.04 14.69 22.85
N LEU A 65 0.02 14.27 23.53
CA LEU A 65 0.24 14.58 24.95
C LEU A 65 0.41 16.09 25.18
N LEU A 66 1.24 16.75 24.35
CA LEU A 66 1.42 18.20 24.37
C LEU A 66 0.10 18.94 24.18
N PHE A 67 -0.70 18.53 23.20
CA PHE A 67 -1.99 19.13 22.93
C PHE A 67 -2.99 18.92 24.08
N ALA A 68 -3.02 17.71 24.67
CA ALA A 68 -3.87 17.41 25.82
C ALA A 68 -3.51 18.27 27.04
N VAL A 69 -2.21 18.42 27.36
CA VAL A 69 -1.74 19.29 28.44
C VAL A 69 -2.12 20.75 28.16
N PHE A 70 -1.91 21.24 26.94
CA PHE A 70 -2.32 22.58 26.54
C PHE A 70 -3.82 22.81 26.76
N MET A 71 -4.67 21.87 26.35
CA MET A 71 -6.12 21.95 26.55
C MET A 71 -6.50 22.01 28.03
N VAL A 72 -5.90 21.18 28.89
CA VAL A 72 -6.15 21.19 30.34
C VAL A 72 -5.80 22.56 30.93
N VAL A 73 -4.62 23.10 30.61
CA VAL A 73 -4.20 24.43 31.10
C VAL A 73 -5.12 25.52 30.58
N ARG A 74 -5.46 25.49 29.28
CA ARG A 74 -6.33 26.48 28.63
C ARG A 74 -7.76 26.46 29.16
N ALA A 75 -8.26 25.30 29.58
CA ALA A 75 -9.55 25.13 30.22
C ALA A 75 -9.53 25.64 31.67
N ALA A 76 -8.49 25.30 32.44
CA ALA A 76 -8.31 25.82 33.79
C ALA A 76 -8.25 27.36 33.81
N ALA A 77 -7.50 27.97 32.88
CA ALA A 77 -7.37 29.42 32.78
C ALA A 77 -8.65 30.16 32.31
N LEU A 78 -9.66 29.46 31.78
CA LEU A 78 -10.99 30.03 31.50
C LEU A 78 -11.99 29.86 32.63
N TRP A 79 -11.67 28.99 33.58
CA TRP A 79 -12.59 28.61 34.64
C TRP A 79 -12.66 29.68 35.74
N GLU A 80 -11.70 30.61 35.75
CA GLU A 80 -11.57 31.76 36.66
C GLU A 80 -12.12 33.03 35.99
#